data_AF-A0A6J4J6S2-F1
#
_entry.id   AF-A0A6J4J6S2-F1
#
_cell.length_a   1.000
_cell.length_b   1.000
_cell.length_c   1.000
_cell.angle_alpha   90.00
_cell.angle_beta   90.00
_cell.angle_gamma   90.00
#
_symmetry.space_group_name_H-M   'P 1'
#
loop_
_entity.id
_entity.type
_entity.pdbx_description
1 polymer ?
#
loop_
_entity_poly.entity_id
_entity_poly.type
_entity_poly.pdbx_seq_one_letter_code
_entity_poly.pdbx_strand_id
1 'polypeptide(L)' 'MEADDEADHGVQPGPAAAERAEKAFVAGLIARGEAAQPDEHGRLPAGATHELVEDDEGNVTVKRRRFSAF' A
#
# COMPACT_ATOMS: atom_id res chain seq x y z
N MET A 1 -42.21 -10.53 -15.01
CA MET A 1 -41.18 -9.49 -15.12
C MET A 1 -41.01 -8.93 -13.73
N GLU A 2 -40.08 -9.46 -12.95
CA GLU A 2 -39.56 -8.81 -11.75
C GLU A 2 -38.21 -9.45 -11.47
N ALA A 3 -37.22 -8.60 -11.26
CA ALA A 3 -35.83 -8.82 -11.61
C ALA A 3 -35.10 -9.68 -10.57
N ASP A 4 -34.29 -10.61 -11.08
CA ASP A 4 -33.14 -11.16 -10.40
C ASP A 4 -32.16 -10.01 -10.08
N ASP A 5 -32.32 -9.40 -8.90
CA ASP A 5 -31.32 -8.49 -8.33
C ASP A 5 -30.23 -9.36 -7.67
N GLU A 6 -29.35 -9.93 -8.51
CA GLU A 6 -28.06 -10.45 -8.06
C GLU A 6 -27.26 -9.29 -7.47
N ALA A 7 -27.41 -9.09 -6.18
CA ALA A 7 -26.44 -8.35 -5.40
C ALA A 7 -25.14 -9.18 -5.33
N ASP A 8 -24.33 -9.08 -6.39
CA ASP A 8 -22.91 -9.43 -6.38
C ASP A 8 -22.19 -8.49 -5.41
N HIS A 9 -22.38 -8.74 -4.11
CA HIS A 9 -21.61 -8.13 -3.06
C HIS A 9 -20.22 -8.74 -3.10
N GLY A 10 -19.37 -8.15 -3.95
CA GLY A 10 -18.02 -8.57 -4.26
C GLY A 10 -17.31 -9.19 -3.06
N VAL A 11 -16.93 -10.46 -3.25
CA VAL A 11 -16.21 -11.28 -2.27
C VAL A 11 -15.01 -10.50 -1.75
N GLN A 12 -15.16 -9.91 -0.57
CA GLN A 12 -14.05 -9.32 0.16
C GLN A 12 -13.08 -10.48 0.47
N PRO A 13 -11.83 -10.43 0.01
CA PRO A 13 -10.87 -11.48 0.33
C PRO A 13 -10.79 -11.61 1.85
N GLY A 14 -10.84 -12.85 2.35
CA GLY A 14 -10.68 -13.11 3.77
C GLY A 14 -9.37 -12.52 4.31
N PRO A 15 -9.23 -12.30 5.62
CA PRO A 15 -8.12 -11.54 6.22
C PRO A 15 -6.73 -12.06 5.81
N ALA A 16 -6.56 -13.39 5.70
CA ALA A 16 -5.30 -14.00 5.25
C ALA A 16 -4.97 -13.75 3.76
N ALA A 17 -5.97 -13.52 2.92
CA ALA A 17 -5.77 -13.15 1.53
C ALA A 17 -5.42 -11.66 1.40
N ALA A 18 -6.03 -10.79 2.22
CA ALA A 18 -5.69 -9.37 2.28
C ALA A 18 -4.23 -9.15 2.73
N GLU A 19 -3.77 -9.84 3.77
CA GLU A 19 -2.39 -9.72 4.26
C GLU A 19 -1.35 -10.16 3.21
N ARG A 20 -1.62 -11.25 2.47
CA ARG A 20 -0.73 -11.69 1.38
C ARG A 20 -0.69 -10.68 0.23
N ALA A 21 -1.84 -10.10 -0.12
CA ALA A 21 -1.93 -9.08 -1.16
C ALA A 21 -1.17 -7.81 -0.74
N GLU A 22 -1.28 -7.40 0.52
CA GLU A 22 -0.55 -6.26 1.07
C GLU A 22 0.97 -6.49 1.05
N LYS A 23 1.45 -7.65 1.51
CA LYS A 23 2.88 -7.98 1.44
C LYS A 23 3.42 -7.99 0.01
N ALA A 24 2.67 -8.56 -0.93
CA ALA A 24 3.06 -8.57 -2.34
C ALA A 24 3.06 -7.15 -2.94
N PHE A 25 2.11 -6.31 -2.55
CA PHE A 25 2.05 -4.91 -2.97
C PHE A 25 3.26 -4.11 -2.46
N VAL A 26 3.58 -4.21 -1.16
CA VAL A 26 4.75 -3.57 -0.56
C VAL A 26 6.04 -4.03 -1.24
N ALA A 27 6.22 -5.33 -1.41
CA ALA A 27 7.39 -5.90 -2.10
C ALA A 27 7.52 -5.35 -3.54
N GLY A 28 6.40 -5.21 -4.25
CA GLY A 28 6.37 -4.64 -5.60
C GLY A 28 6.81 -3.17 -5.63
N LEU A 29 6.40 -2.35 -4.66
CA LEU A 29 6.82 -0.96 -4.57
C LEU A 29 8.32 -0.83 -4.31
N ILE A 30 8.85 -1.65 -3.40
CA ILE A 30 10.30 -1.68 -3.08
C ILE A 30 11.10 -2.11 -4.31
N ALA A 31 10.67 -3.18 -5.00
CA ALA A 31 11.36 -3.70 -6.19
C ALA A 31 11.42 -2.67 -7.33
N ARG A 32 10.43 -1.78 -7.44
CA ARG A 32 10.41 -0.68 -8.43
C ARG A 32 11.14 0.59 -7.97
N GLY A 33 11.57 0.66 -6.71
CA GLY A 33 12.13 1.89 -6.12
C GLY A 33 11.07 2.97 -5.84
N GLU A 34 9.79 2.60 -5.83
CA GLU A 34 8.68 3.52 -5.56
C GLU A 34 8.40 3.69 -4.06
N ALA A 35 8.91 2.78 -3.22
CA ALA A 35 8.87 2.87 -1.77
C ALA A 35 10.28 2.91 -1.18
N ALA A 36 10.52 3.83 -0.25
CA ALA A 36 11.80 3.96 0.44
C ALA A 36 11.60 4.45 1.87
N GLN A 37 12.59 4.18 2.73
CA GLN A 37 12.67 4.87 4.02
C GLN A 37 13.03 6.34 3.79
N PRO A 38 12.44 7.26 4.55
CA PRO A 38 12.83 8.66 4.52
C PRO A 38 14.25 8.83 5.10
N ASP A 39 14.97 9.84 4.61
CA ASP A 39 16.26 10.25 5.16
C ASP A 39 16.11 10.90 6.55
N GLU A 40 17.23 11.30 7.16
CA GLU A 40 17.27 12.00 8.46
C GLU A 40 16.50 13.34 8.47
N HIS A 41 16.15 13.86 7.29
CA HIS A 41 15.38 15.08 7.11
C HIS A 41 13.91 14.80 6.72
N GLY A 42 13.47 13.54 6.75
CA GLY A 42 12.12 13.16 6.39
C GLY A 42 11.83 13.24 4.89
N ARG A 43 12.85 13.17 4.02
CA ARG A 43 12.71 13.24 2.55
C ARG A 43 12.85 11.86 1.93
N LEU A 44 12.07 11.64 0.87
CA LEU A 44 12.18 10.44 0.04
C LEU A 44 13.15 10.66 -1.11
N PRO A 45 13.84 9.61 -1.58
CA PRO A 45 14.65 9.69 -2.79
C PRO A 45 13.80 10.05 -4.01
N ALA A 46 14.43 10.67 -5.01
CA ALA A 46 13.75 11.04 -6.24
C ALA A 46 13.13 9.82 -6.92
N GLY A 47 11.82 9.88 -7.20
CA GLY A 47 11.06 8.77 -7.80
C GLY A 47 10.32 7.89 -6.79
N ALA A 48 10.67 7.93 -5.49
CA ALA A 48 9.89 7.25 -4.48
C ALA A 48 8.61 8.03 -4.17
N THR A 49 7.46 7.38 -4.28
CA THR A 49 6.13 7.95 -4.03
C THR A 49 5.51 7.45 -2.73
N HIS A 50 6.10 6.41 -2.14
CA HIS A 50 5.67 5.78 -0.90
C HIS A 50 6.79 5.82 0.13
N GLU A 51 6.40 6.05 1.37
CA GLU A 51 7.25 6.03 2.55
C GLU A 51 7.08 4.69 3.25
N LEU A 52 8.19 4.02 3.53
CA LEU A 52 8.22 2.84 4.40
C LEU A 52 8.21 3.31 5.85
N VAL A 53 7.18 2.90 6.60
CA VAL A 53 7.04 3.18 8.02
C VAL A 53 7.07 1.85 8.77
N GLU A 54 8.11 1.68 9.56
CA GLU A 54 8.23 0.56 10.50
C GLU A 54 7.59 0.98 11.83
N ASP A 55 6.77 0.11 12.41
CA ASP A 55 6.25 0.31 13.76
C ASP A 55 7.19 -0.29 14.83
N ASP A 56 6.87 -0.07 16.11
CA ASP A 56 7.65 -0.58 17.24
C ASP A 56 7.67 -2.11 17.35
N GLU A 57 6.82 -2.80 16.58
CA GLU A 57 6.72 -4.25 16.51
C GLU A 57 7.49 -4.84 15.31
N GLY A 58 8.11 -3.97 14.48
CA GLY A 58 8.87 -4.35 13.29
C GLY A 58 8.01 -4.59 12.06
N ASN A 59 6.73 -4.22 12.06
CA ASN A 59 5.88 -4.32 10.89
C ASN A 59 6.13 -3.15 9.95
N VAL A 60 6.36 -3.46 8.67
CA VAL A 60 6.56 -2.46 7.63
C VAL A 60 5.24 -2.15 6.94
N THR A 61 4.81 -0.90 7.03
CA THR A 61 3.66 -0.35 6.31
C THR A 61 4.11 0.66 5.27
N VAL A 62 3.33 0.82 4.20
CA VAL A 62 3.59 1.82 3.16
C VAL A 62 2.58 2.96 3.25
N LYS A 63 3.08 4.19 3.34
CA LYS A 63 2.24 5.40 3.27
C LYS A 63 2.55 6.16 1.98
N ARG A 64 1.54 6.37 1.14
CA ARG A 64 1.71 7.19 -0.07
C ARG A 64 1.93 8.65 0.32
N ARG A 65 3.06 9.23 -0.08
CA ARG A 65 3.26 10.67 0.04
C ARG A 65 2.53 11.39 -1.09
N ARG A 66 1.68 12.35 -0.72
CA ARG A 66 1.21 13.35 -1.67
C ARG A 66 2.30 14.41 -1.79
N PHE A 67 2.99 14.43 -2.93
CA PHE A 67 3.78 15.59 -3.30
C PHE A 67 2.82 16.74 -3.54
N SER A 68 2.94 17.81 -2.75
CA SER A 68 2.31 19.08 -3.10
C SER A 68 3.05 19.60 -4.33
N ALA A 69 2.41 19.52 -5.50
CA ALA A 69 2.87 20.24 -6.67
C ALA A 69 2.61 21.73 -6.38
N PHE A 70 3.65 22.44 -5.94
CA PHE A 70 3.66 23.90 -5.85
C PHE A 70 4.37 24.48 -7.07
#